data_AF-A0A356Z5J9-F1
#
_entry.id   AF-A0A356Z5J9-F1
#
_cell.length_a   1.000
_cell.length_b   1.000
_cell.length_c   1.000
_cell.angle_alpha   90.00
_cell.angle_beta   90.00
_cell.angle_gamma   90.00
#
_symmetry.space_group_name_H-M   'P 1'
#
loop_
_entity.id
_entity.type
_entity.pdbx_description
1 polymer ?
#
loop_
_entity_poly.entity_id
_entity_poly.type
_entity_poly.pdbx_seq_one_letter_code
_entity_poly.pdbx_strand_id
1 'polypeptide(L)' 'AIAEEFMETDKKDVLIIYDDLSKHAVAYREMSLLLRRPPGREAFPG' A
#
# COMPACT_ATOMS: atom_id res chain seq x y z
N ALA A 1 -2.33 8.17 -10.36
CA ALA A 1 -2.92 6.84 -10.09
C ALA A 1 -4.25 6.70 -10.85
N ILE A 2 -4.74 5.48 -11.12
CA ILE A 2 -5.95 5.28 -11.97
C ILE A 2 -7.20 5.93 -11.35
N ALA A 3 -7.39 5.81 -10.04
CA ALA A 3 -8.54 6.43 -9.36
C ALA A 3 -8.48 7.97 -9.37
N GLU A 4 -7.28 8.55 -9.19
CA GLU A 4 -7.07 10.00 -9.34
C GLU A 4 -7.37 10.47 -10.75
N GLU A 5 -6.95 9.71 -11.77
CA GLU A 5 -7.18 10.05 -13.17
C GLU A 5 -8.67 10.13 -13.50
N PHE A 6 -9.49 9.20 -13.00
CA PHE A 6 -10.94 9.23 -13.14
C PHE A 6 -11.61 10.38 -12.38
N MET A 7 -11.05 10.79 -11.25
CA MET A 7 -11.55 11.94 -10.49
C MET A 7 -11.20 13.27 -11.19
N GLU A 8 -9.97 13.40 -11.69
CA GLU A 8 -9.44 14.66 -12.22
C GLU A 8 -9.85 14.92 -13.67
N THR A 9 -9.78 13.90 -14.53
CA THR A 9 -10.05 14.04 -15.97
C THR A 9 -11.53 13.92 -16.29
N ASP A 10 -12.18 12.90 -15.73
CA ASP A 10 -13.57 12.56 -16.05
C ASP A 10 -14.59 13.24 -15.12
N LYS A 11 -14.14 13.95 -14.07
CA LYS A 11 -14.98 14.61 -13.05
C LYS A 11 -16.03 13.67 -12.43
N LYS A 12 -15.70 12.38 -12.29
CA LYS A 12 -16.59 11.36 -11.74
C LYS A 12 -16.39 11.20 -10.24
N ASP A 13 -17.46 10.80 -9.55
CA ASP A 13 -17.36 10.32 -8.18
C ASP A 13 -16.69 8.94 -8.16
N VAL A 14 -15.62 8.80 -7.37
CA VAL A 14 -14.80 7.58 -7.32
C VAL A 14 -14.75 7.06 -5.89
N LEU A 15 -15.03 5.76 -5.71
CA LEU A 15 -14.86 5.04 -4.46
C LEU A 15 -13.70 4.05 -4.60
N ILE A 16 -12.74 4.12 -3.68
CA ILE A 16 -11.62 3.19 -3.62
C ILE A 16 -11.87 2.19 -2.48
N ILE A 17 -11.89 0.90 -2.82
CA ILE A 17 -11.97 -0.19 -1.85
C ILE A 17 -10.69 -1.01 -1.99
N TYR A 18 -9.89 -1.02 -0.93
CA TYR A 18 -8.75 -1.92 -0.83
C TYR A 18 -9.19 -3.19 -0.12
N ASP A 19 -9.10 -4.32 -0.81
CA ASP A 19 -9.28 -5.62 -0.19
C ASP A 19 -7.94 -6.14 0.36
N ASP A 20 -7.95 -6.54 1.62
CA ASP A 20 -6.82 -7.19 2.31
C ASP A 20 -5.50 -6.40 2.33
N LEU A 21 -5.47 -5.34 3.15
CA LEU A 21 -4.23 -4.61 3.45
C LEU A 21 -3.21 -5.47 4.22
N SER A 22 -3.61 -6.60 4.81
CA SER A 22 -2.71 -7.49 5.53
C SER A 22 -1.73 -8.18 4.59
N LYS A 23 -2.18 -8.61 3.40
CA LYS A 23 -1.28 -9.12 2.34
C LYS A 23 -0.24 -8.09 1.91
N HIS A 24 -0.67 -6.83 1.73
CA HIS A 24 0.24 -5.75 1.39
C HIS A 24 1.30 -5.52 2.48
N ALA A 25 0.90 -5.54 3.75
CA ALA A 25 1.81 -5.40 4.88
C ALA A 25 2.86 -6.52 4.93
N VAL A 26 2.47 -7.78 4.64
CA VAL A 26 3.41 -8.91 4.60
C VAL A 26 4.45 -8.76 3.49
N ALA A 27 4.02 -8.37 2.28
CA ALA A 27 4.94 -8.12 1.18
C ALA A 27 5.90 -6.94 1.49
N TYR A 28 5.36 -5.87 2.10
CA TYR A 28 6.18 -4.71 2.50
C TYR A 28 7.20 -5.06 3.60
N ARG A 29 6.83 -5.95 4.52
CA ARG A 29 7.73 -6.52 5.53
C ARG A 29 8.88 -7.27 4.89
N GLU A 30 8.59 -8.21 3.99
CA GLU A 30 9.61 -9.02 3.31
C GLU A 30 10.57 -8.16 2.50
N MET A 31 10.06 -7.20 1.73
CA MET A 31 10.91 -6.26 1.00
C MET A 31 11.77 -5.40 1.93
N SER A 32 11.22 -4.94 3.05
CA SER A 32 11.97 -4.13 4.03
C SER A 32 13.12 -4.92 4.65
N LEU A 33 12.91 -6.22 4.93
CA LEU A 33 13.94 -7.12 5.45
C LEU A 33 15.05 -7.38 4.43
N LEU A 34 14.69 -7.63 3.16
CA LEU A 34 15.66 -7.79 2.07
C LEU A 34 16.52 -6.54 1.88
N LEU A 35 15.92 -5.36 2.02
CA LEU A 35 16.59 -4.05 1.93
C LEU A 35 17.30 -3.64 3.23
N ARG A 36 17.35 -4.52 4.25
CA ARG A 36 17.98 -4.29 5.56
C ARG A 36 17.49 -3.00 6.24
N ARG A 37 16.23 -2.62 6.03
CA ARG A 37 15.61 -1.52 6.78
C ARG A 37 15.43 -1.95 8.24
N PRO A 38 15.59 -1.04 9.22
CA PRO A 38 15.42 -1.39 10.63
C PRO A 38 14.02 -1.98 10.88
N PRO A 39 13.92 -3.22 11.37
CA PRO A 39 12.63 -3.83 11.66
C PRO A 39 12.02 -3.26 12.95
N GLY A 40 10.72 -2.99 12.94
CA GLY A 40 9.92 -2.67 14.10
C GLY A 40 9.25 -3.91 14.71
N ARG A 41 8.07 -3.74 15.29
CA ARG A 41 7.31 -4.86 15.89
C ARG A 41 6.99 -5.92 14.84
N GLU A 42 7.22 -7.20 15.18
CA GLU A 42 6.95 -8.35 14.30
C GLU A 42 7.64 -8.27 12.93
N ALA A 43 8.79 -7.59 12.89
CA ALA A 43 9.60 -7.35 11.69
C ALA A 43 8.97 -6.43 10.63
N PHE A 44 7.78 -5.89 10.88
CA PHE A 44 7.21 -4.84 10.03
C PHE A 44 8.02 -3.54 10.15
N PRO A 45 8.15 -2.77 9.08
CA PRO A 45 8.77 -1.44 9.15
C PRO A 45 7.95 -0.52 10.07
N GLY A 46 8.66 0.36 10.79
CA GLY A 46 8.09 1.34 11.74
C GLY A 46 7.90 2.72 11.13
#